data_AF-A0A8W8MFK3-F1
#
_entry.id   AF-A0A8W8MFK3-F1
#
_cell.length_a   1.000
_cell.length_b   1.000
_cell.length_c   1.000
_cell.angle_alpha   90.00
_cell.angle_beta   90.00
_cell.angle_gamma   90.00
#
_symmetry.space_group_name_H-M   'P 1'
#
loop_
_entity.id
_entity.type
_entity.pdbx_description
1 polymer ?
#
loop_
_entity_poly.entity_id
_entity_poly.type
_entity_poly.pdbx_seq_one_letter_code
_entity_poly.pdbx_strand_id
1 'polypeptide(L)'
;MLIFRYPWFIYSFLVPCYGRLKPGFSQLQRGHRLDRKLIQSFTDLSFLDCVIECLVTPRCKSVNYFKGANFCELNYENKTTTETKYMDSAGWVYSEKEHWPKGLAGACSNSNCQLNETCKHKRYSEDKFFECVLSDCGIPDLKGIDLNTTRREDAIGIHRRIHASCADGYSQSGSGRLNCQSNGEWKYDIVCEVTVPLELAFGKPAEQSSTYLTHGPEYAVDEQALSSSPNKENEVPVEQHLPSNSQHDMADLKMSIFFY
;
A
#
# COMPACT_ATOMS: atom_id res chain seq x y z
N MET A 1 -68.51 13.86 -42.03
CA MET A 1 -67.06 14.12 -42.16
C MET A 1 -66.71 15.27 -41.21
N LEU A 2 -66.23 14.94 -40.00
CA LEU A 2 -65.65 15.91 -39.06
C LEU A 2 -64.23 15.40 -38.80
N ILE A 3 -63.25 16.10 -39.37
CA ILE A 3 -61.84 15.71 -39.31
C ILE A 3 -61.30 16.20 -37.96
N PHE A 4 -61.02 15.26 -37.05
CA PHE A 4 -60.20 15.49 -35.87
C PHE A 4 -58.79 15.88 -36.32
N ARG A 5 -58.35 17.10 -36.00
CA ARG A 5 -56.93 17.48 -36.03
C ARG A 5 -56.44 17.67 -34.60
N TYR A 6 -55.95 16.59 -34.00
CA TYR A 6 -55.14 16.67 -32.79
C TYR A 6 -53.76 17.24 -33.18
N PRO A 7 -53.34 18.41 -32.67
CA PRO A 7 -51.98 18.85 -32.86
C PRO A 7 -51.10 17.99 -31.96
N TRP A 8 -50.27 17.16 -32.57
CA TRP A 8 -49.17 16.48 -31.89
C TRP A 8 -48.14 17.55 -31.49
N PHE A 9 -48.35 18.15 -30.31
CA PHE A 9 -47.28 18.87 -29.63
C PHE A 9 -46.23 17.83 -29.23
N ILE A 10 -45.14 17.76 -30.01
CA ILE A 10 -43.93 17.05 -29.61
C ILE A 10 -43.34 17.88 -28.46
N TYR A 11 -43.75 17.54 -27.23
CA TYR A 11 -43.16 18.11 -26.02
C TYR A 11 -41.79 17.45 -25.84
N SER A 12 -40.76 18.04 -26.46
CA SER A 12 -39.37 17.70 -26.18
C SER A 12 -39.08 18.05 -24.72
N PHE A 13 -39.25 17.07 -23.83
CA PHE A 13 -38.77 17.17 -22.46
C PHE A 13 -37.24 17.29 -22.50
N LEU A 14 -36.73 18.51 -22.36
CA LEU A 14 -35.35 18.74 -21.97
C LEU A 14 -35.20 18.18 -20.55
N VAL A 15 -34.70 16.95 -20.43
CA VAL A 15 -34.30 16.39 -19.14
C VAL A 15 -33.04 17.13 -18.72
N PRO A 16 -33.06 17.94 -17.65
CA PRO A 16 -31.84 18.58 -17.17
C PRO A 16 -30.88 17.51 -16.64
N CYS A 17 -29.77 17.33 -17.36
CA CYS A 17 -28.67 16.48 -16.92
C CYS A 17 -27.88 17.20 -15.83
N TYR A 18 -28.20 16.92 -14.56
CA TYR A 18 -27.34 17.31 -13.45
C TYR A 18 -26.18 16.32 -13.36
N GLY A 19 -25.09 16.61 -14.07
CA GLY A 19 -23.85 15.85 -13.99
C GLY A 19 -23.15 16.03 -12.65
N ARG A 20 -23.63 15.37 -11.58
CA ARG A 20 -22.82 15.19 -10.38
C ARG A 20 -21.80 14.09 -10.65
N LEU A 21 -20.52 14.44 -10.68
CA LEU A 21 -19.43 13.46 -10.63
C LEU A 21 -19.65 12.50 -9.44
N LYS A 22 -19.30 11.22 -9.62
CA LYS A 22 -19.34 10.27 -8.50
C LYS A 22 -18.44 10.80 -7.37
N PRO A 23 -18.84 10.68 -6.08
CA PRO A 23 -18.08 11.24 -4.94
C PRO A 23 -16.60 10.84 -4.88
N GLY A 24 -16.25 9.66 -5.41
CA GLY A 24 -14.86 9.21 -5.46
C GLY A 24 -13.97 10.05 -6.39
N PHE A 25 -14.52 10.62 -7.47
CA PHE A 25 -13.74 11.43 -8.41
C PHE A 25 -13.23 12.75 -7.79
N SER A 26 -13.96 13.33 -6.84
CA SER A 26 -13.51 14.52 -6.12
C SER A 26 -12.41 14.23 -5.08
N GLN A 27 -12.15 12.96 -4.77
CA GLN A 27 -11.19 12.53 -3.75
C GLN A 27 -9.97 11.80 -4.35
N LEU A 28 -9.76 11.94 -5.66
CA LEU A 28 -8.62 11.32 -6.34
C LEU A 28 -7.32 12.01 -5.97
N GLN A 29 -6.32 11.21 -5.60
CA GLN A 29 -4.97 11.67 -5.30
C GLN A 29 -4.09 11.40 -6.52
N ARG A 30 -3.92 12.41 -7.37
CA ARG A 30 -3.12 12.31 -8.60
C ARG A 30 -1.63 12.47 -8.31
N GLY A 31 -0.79 11.82 -9.10
CA GLY A 31 0.66 11.85 -8.94
C GLY A 31 1.13 11.09 -7.71
N HIS A 32 0.31 10.19 -7.17
CA HIS A 32 0.61 9.42 -5.97
C HIS A 32 0.28 7.95 -6.14
N ARG A 33 0.95 7.12 -5.36
CA ARG A 33 0.81 5.66 -5.35
C ARG A 33 1.14 5.11 -3.97
N LEU A 34 0.42 4.08 -3.54
CA LEU A 34 0.77 3.28 -2.37
C LEU A 34 1.69 2.13 -2.81
N ASP A 35 2.94 2.12 -2.34
CA ASP A 35 3.93 1.08 -2.68
C ASP A 35 3.75 -0.18 -1.81
N ARG A 36 3.89 -1.36 -2.43
CA ARG A 36 4.09 -2.67 -1.76
C ARG A 36 2.96 -3.25 -0.90
N LYS A 37 1.70 -2.94 -1.13
CA LYS A 37 0.58 -3.56 -0.37
C LYS A 37 -0.40 -4.25 -1.29
N LEU A 38 0.12 -4.98 -2.29
CA LEU A 38 -0.66 -5.48 -3.40
C LEU A 38 -1.42 -6.77 -3.05
N ILE A 39 -2.69 -6.79 -3.42
CA ILE A 39 -3.49 -8.01 -3.56
C ILE A 39 -3.24 -8.59 -4.95
N GLN A 40 -3.51 -7.80 -5.99
CA GLN A 40 -3.41 -8.23 -7.37
C GLN A 40 -3.22 -7.02 -8.28
N SER A 41 -2.66 -7.25 -9.46
CA SER A 41 -2.59 -6.26 -10.54
C SER A 41 -3.27 -6.78 -11.82
N PHE A 42 -3.77 -5.84 -12.62
CA PHE A 42 -4.52 -6.11 -13.84
C PHE A 42 -4.05 -5.15 -14.94
N THR A 43 -3.95 -5.66 -16.16
CA THR A 43 -3.80 -4.84 -17.37
C THR A 43 -5.18 -4.60 -17.99
N ASP A 44 -5.28 -3.58 -18.84
CA ASP A 44 -6.44 -3.36 -19.71
C ASP A 44 -7.76 -3.09 -18.97
N LEU A 45 -7.68 -2.57 -17.74
CA LEU A 45 -8.84 -2.09 -16.99
C LEU A 45 -8.95 -0.58 -17.10
N SER A 46 -10.17 -0.06 -17.24
CA SER A 46 -10.38 1.37 -17.00
C SER A 46 -10.22 1.68 -15.50
N PHE A 47 -10.02 2.96 -15.18
CA PHE A 47 -9.95 3.39 -13.78
C PHE A 47 -11.20 2.99 -12.98
N LEU A 48 -12.39 3.11 -13.58
CA LEU A 48 -13.64 2.75 -12.90
C LEU A 48 -13.75 1.23 -12.72
N ASP A 49 -13.24 0.43 -13.65
CA ASP A 49 -13.18 -1.03 -13.51
C ASP A 49 -12.26 -1.42 -12.36
N CYS A 50 -11.09 -0.76 -12.26
CA CYS A 50 -10.15 -0.96 -11.15
C CYS A 50 -10.81 -0.71 -9.78
N VAL A 51 -11.57 0.39 -9.68
CA VAL A 51 -12.36 0.69 -8.48
C VAL A 51 -13.42 -0.38 -8.21
N ILE A 52 -14.12 -0.86 -9.25
CA ILE A 52 -15.14 -1.90 -9.09
C ILE A 52 -14.50 -3.22 -8.62
N GLU A 53 -13.37 -3.63 -9.18
CA GLU A 53 -12.62 -4.82 -8.73
C GLU A 53 -12.23 -4.71 -7.23
N CYS A 54 -11.86 -3.51 -6.77
CA CYS A 54 -11.64 -3.26 -5.35
C CYS A 54 -12.93 -3.34 -4.51
N LEU A 55 -14.04 -2.81 -5.02
CA LEU A 55 -15.31 -2.81 -4.31
C LEU A 55 -15.84 -4.23 -4.10
N VAL A 56 -15.67 -5.12 -5.09
CA VAL A 56 -16.10 -6.52 -5.02
C VAL A 56 -15.11 -7.45 -4.30
N THR A 57 -13.93 -6.94 -3.92
CA THR A 57 -12.92 -7.69 -3.15
C THR A 57 -12.90 -7.19 -1.70
N PRO A 58 -13.39 -7.96 -0.70
CA PRO A 58 -13.52 -7.51 0.68
C PRO A 58 -12.20 -7.02 1.31
N ARG A 59 -11.07 -7.68 1.05
CA ARG A 59 -9.75 -7.26 1.55
C ARG A 59 -9.25 -5.93 0.96
N CYS A 60 -9.70 -5.57 -0.24
CA CYS A 60 -9.21 -4.36 -0.88
C CYS A 60 -9.63 -3.11 -0.08
N LYS A 61 -8.68 -2.19 0.10
CA LYS A 61 -8.83 -0.93 0.82
C LYS A 61 -8.57 0.29 -0.06
N SER A 62 -7.71 0.15 -1.07
CA SER A 62 -7.41 1.24 -2.00
C SER A 62 -6.94 0.69 -3.34
N VAL A 63 -6.86 1.57 -4.34
CA VAL A 63 -6.36 1.24 -5.68
C VAL A 63 -5.26 2.20 -6.10
N ASN A 64 -4.26 1.68 -6.81
CA ASN A 64 -3.40 2.50 -7.66
C ASN A 64 -3.78 2.27 -9.13
N TYR A 65 -3.75 3.33 -9.91
CA TYR A 65 -4.03 3.26 -11.33
C TYR A 65 -3.00 4.06 -12.12
N PHE A 66 -2.35 3.41 -13.07
CA PHE A 66 -1.43 4.05 -13.99
C PHE A 66 -2.13 4.32 -15.32
N LYS A 67 -2.39 5.60 -15.61
CA LYS A 67 -3.16 6.01 -16.78
C LYS A 67 -2.45 5.67 -18.10
N GLY A 68 -1.12 5.69 -18.12
CA GLY A 68 -0.35 5.47 -19.35
C GLY A 68 -0.46 4.06 -19.93
N ALA A 69 -0.87 3.07 -19.14
CA ALA A 69 -0.95 1.67 -19.56
C ALA A 69 -2.27 0.98 -19.18
N ASN A 70 -3.29 1.72 -18.73
CA ASN A 70 -4.53 1.15 -18.18
C ASN A 70 -4.25 0.04 -17.15
N PHE A 71 -3.31 0.31 -16.26
CA PHE A 71 -2.79 -0.68 -15.32
C PHE A 71 -3.34 -0.41 -13.92
N CYS A 72 -3.95 -1.43 -13.33
CA CYS A 72 -4.62 -1.37 -12.04
C CYS A 72 -3.86 -2.20 -11.01
N GLU A 73 -3.77 -1.68 -9.79
CA GLU A 73 -3.28 -2.39 -8.62
C GLU A 73 -4.31 -2.28 -7.51
N LEU A 74 -4.72 -3.41 -6.95
CA LEU A 74 -5.54 -3.47 -5.75
C LEU A 74 -4.66 -3.57 -4.52
N ASN A 75 -4.91 -2.73 -3.52
CA ASN A 75 -4.15 -2.75 -2.28
C ASN A 75 -4.99 -3.24 -1.11
N TYR A 76 -4.38 -4.02 -0.20
CA TYR A 76 -5.01 -4.44 1.04
C TYR A 76 -4.88 -3.42 2.19
N GLU A 77 -4.25 -2.29 1.92
CA GLU A 77 -4.05 -1.17 2.86
C GLU A 77 -4.49 0.16 2.25
N ASN A 78 -4.61 1.18 3.10
CA ASN A 78 -4.91 2.55 2.71
C ASN A 78 -3.76 3.48 3.13
N LYS A 79 -3.94 4.79 2.91
CA LYS A 79 -2.91 5.78 3.19
C LYS A 79 -2.61 5.91 4.67
N THR A 80 -3.62 5.78 5.52
CA THR A 80 -3.48 5.99 6.97
C THR A 80 -2.82 4.81 7.65
N THR A 81 -3.01 3.57 7.17
CA THR A 81 -2.37 2.38 7.74
C THR A 81 -0.91 2.23 7.31
N THR A 82 -0.55 2.72 6.13
CA THR A 82 0.84 2.69 5.63
C THR A 82 1.25 4.05 5.05
N GLU A 83 1.44 5.05 5.91
CA GLU A 83 1.83 6.40 5.49
C GLU A 83 3.22 6.42 4.84
N THR A 84 4.16 5.63 5.35
CA THR A 84 5.56 5.60 4.86
C THR A 84 5.73 4.98 3.46
N LYS A 85 4.72 4.29 2.94
CA LYS A 85 4.73 3.74 1.56
C LYS A 85 3.83 4.52 0.62
N TYR A 86 3.15 5.56 1.09
CA TYR A 86 2.42 6.48 0.24
C TYR A 86 3.42 7.49 -0.35
N MET A 87 3.62 7.45 -1.66
CA MET A 87 4.73 8.14 -2.32
C MET A 87 4.25 8.98 -3.52
N ASP A 88 4.99 10.05 -3.79
CA ASP A 88 4.90 10.78 -5.06
C ASP A 88 5.32 9.86 -6.21
N SER A 89 4.46 9.73 -7.21
CA SER A 89 4.67 8.89 -8.38
C SER A 89 3.93 9.46 -9.59
N ALA A 90 4.67 10.13 -10.48
CA ALA A 90 4.11 10.76 -11.65
C ALA A 90 3.37 9.76 -12.56
N GLY A 91 2.20 10.17 -13.09
CA GLY A 91 1.36 9.34 -13.96
C GLY A 91 0.44 8.35 -13.23
N TRP A 92 0.59 8.20 -11.91
CA TRP A 92 -0.27 7.37 -11.08
C TRP A 92 -1.42 8.15 -10.46
N VAL A 93 -2.50 7.43 -10.15
CA VAL A 93 -3.66 7.93 -9.42
C VAL A 93 -3.97 6.94 -8.31
N TYR A 94 -4.03 7.45 -7.07
CA TYR A 94 -4.43 6.70 -5.89
C TYR A 94 -5.87 7.06 -5.49
N SER A 95 -6.63 6.07 -5.02
CA SER A 95 -7.98 6.27 -4.49
C SER A 95 -8.35 5.23 -3.43
N GLU A 96 -9.04 5.64 -2.37
CA GLU A 96 -9.49 4.75 -1.30
C GLU A 96 -10.88 4.19 -1.59
N LYS A 97 -11.13 2.95 -1.18
CA LYS A 97 -12.38 2.24 -1.41
C LYS A 97 -13.57 2.97 -0.81
N GLU A 98 -13.39 3.55 0.38
CA GLU A 98 -14.44 4.24 1.14
C GLU A 98 -14.96 5.50 0.44
N HIS A 99 -14.19 6.08 -0.49
CA HIS A 99 -14.61 7.25 -1.27
C HIS A 99 -15.67 6.91 -2.35
N TRP A 100 -15.89 5.63 -2.62
CA TRP A 100 -16.76 5.15 -3.69
C TRP A 100 -18.09 4.59 -3.17
N PRO A 101 -19.21 4.87 -3.85
CA PRO A 101 -20.49 4.33 -3.46
C PRO A 101 -20.52 2.82 -3.68
N LYS A 102 -20.90 2.08 -2.62
CA LYS A 102 -20.99 0.60 -2.63
C LYS A 102 -21.81 0.05 -3.80
N GLY A 103 -22.86 0.76 -4.21
CA GLY A 103 -23.74 0.36 -5.32
C GLY A 103 -23.04 0.18 -6.68
N LEU A 104 -21.80 0.67 -6.86
CA LEU A 104 -21.00 0.37 -8.06
C LEU A 104 -20.62 -1.10 -8.16
N ALA A 105 -20.62 -1.85 -7.05
CA ALA A 105 -20.40 -3.29 -7.03
C ALA A 105 -21.60 -4.10 -7.54
N GLY A 106 -22.72 -3.46 -7.91
CA GLY A 106 -23.89 -4.16 -8.46
C GLY A 106 -24.42 -5.24 -7.50
N ALA A 107 -24.59 -6.48 -7.99
CA ALA A 107 -25.02 -7.63 -7.20
C ALA A 107 -24.10 -7.90 -6.00
N CYS A 108 -22.80 -7.63 -6.13
CA CYS A 108 -21.80 -7.82 -5.10
C CYS A 108 -21.85 -6.80 -3.96
N SER A 109 -22.67 -5.73 -4.08
CA SER A 109 -22.82 -4.72 -3.03
C SER A 109 -23.33 -5.30 -1.70
N ASN A 110 -24.09 -6.40 -1.77
CA ASN A 110 -24.65 -7.12 -0.63
C ASN A 110 -24.04 -8.52 -0.47
N SER A 111 -22.86 -8.76 -1.06
CA SER A 111 -22.19 -10.06 -0.95
C SER A 111 -21.77 -10.35 0.49
N ASN A 112 -21.77 -11.64 0.82
CA ASN A 112 -21.31 -12.19 2.10
C ASN A 112 -19.98 -12.95 1.93
N CYS A 113 -19.21 -12.61 0.90
CA CYS A 113 -17.93 -13.25 0.64
C CYS A 113 -16.95 -13.05 1.80
N GLN A 114 -16.14 -14.06 2.03
CA GLN A 114 -15.07 -14.04 3.03
C GLN A 114 -14.00 -13.01 2.67
N LEU A 115 -13.16 -12.68 3.65
CA LEU A 115 -12.14 -11.64 3.49
C LEU A 115 -11.18 -11.92 2.32
N ASN A 116 -10.83 -13.18 2.10
CA ASN A 116 -9.88 -13.68 1.09
C ASN A 116 -10.55 -14.12 -0.22
N GLU A 117 -11.83 -13.79 -0.42
CA GLU A 117 -12.58 -14.07 -1.64
C GLU A 117 -12.77 -12.79 -2.46
N THR A 118 -13.14 -12.94 -3.72
CA THR A 118 -13.62 -11.85 -4.58
C THR A 118 -15.00 -12.24 -5.10
N CYS A 119 -15.94 -11.32 -4.96
CA CYS A 119 -17.27 -11.49 -5.51
C CYS A 119 -17.23 -11.32 -7.03
N LYS A 120 -17.67 -12.34 -7.76
CA LYS A 120 -17.80 -12.32 -9.22
C LYS A 120 -19.28 -12.31 -9.59
N HIS A 121 -19.65 -11.37 -10.44
CA HIS A 121 -21.00 -11.27 -10.99
C HIS A 121 -20.94 -10.91 -12.47
N LYS A 122 -22.00 -11.23 -13.21
CA LYS A 122 -22.12 -10.79 -14.61
C LYS A 122 -22.43 -9.30 -14.62
N ARG A 123 -21.56 -8.53 -15.28
CA ARG A 123 -21.62 -7.06 -15.32
C ARG A 123 -22.87 -6.50 -16.01
N TYR A 124 -23.46 -7.28 -16.91
CA TYR A 124 -24.62 -6.89 -17.72
C TYR A 124 -25.87 -7.74 -17.44
N SER A 125 -25.84 -8.59 -16.42
CA SER A 125 -27.04 -9.34 -16.06
C SER A 125 -27.89 -8.52 -15.09
N GLU A 126 -29.20 -8.51 -15.33
CA GLU A 126 -30.19 -8.07 -14.34
C GLU A 126 -30.27 -9.04 -13.15
N ASP A 127 -29.70 -10.24 -13.29
CA ASP A 127 -29.65 -11.24 -12.24
C ASP A 127 -28.83 -10.75 -11.04
N LYS A 128 -29.38 -10.93 -9.85
CA LYS A 128 -28.68 -10.69 -8.58
C LYS A 128 -27.72 -11.82 -8.19
N PHE A 129 -27.41 -12.72 -9.13
CA PHE A 129 -26.55 -13.85 -8.88
C PHE A 129 -25.08 -13.40 -8.82
N PHE A 130 -24.41 -13.83 -7.77
CA PHE A 130 -22.97 -13.67 -7.61
C PHE A 130 -22.38 -14.96 -7.02
N GLU A 131 -21.09 -15.14 -7.26
CA GLU A 131 -20.29 -16.22 -6.69
C GLU A 131 -19.11 -15.60 -5.92
N CYS A 132 -18.78 -16.17 -4.78
CA CYS A 132 -17.59 -15.82 -4.04
C CYS A 132 -16.47 -16.79 -4.42
N VAL A 133 -15.39 -16.26 -4.99
CA VAL A 133 -14.26 -17.05 -5.48
C VAL A 133 -13.02 -16.67 -4.70
N LEU A 134 -12.30 -17.67 -4.18
CA LEU A 134 -11.04 -17.47 -3.48
C LEU A 134 -10.06 -16.65 -4.34
N SER A 135 -9.49 -15.59 -3.77
CA SER A 135 -8.70 -14.61 -4.52
C SER A 135 -7.35 -14.27 -3.92
N ASP A 136 -7.11 -14.57 -2.64
CA ASP A 136 -5.82 -14.37 -1.98
C ASP A 136 -5.53 -15.39 -0.85
N CYS A 137 -4.27 -15.43 -0.41
CA CYS A 137 -3.82 -16.25 0.72
C CYS A 137 -3.76 -15.50 2.06
N GLY A 138 -4.25 -14.26 2.10
CA GLY A 138 -4.07 -13.36 3.23
C GLY A 138 -2.63 -12.89 3.42
N ILE A 139 -2.42 -12.11 4.49
CA ILE A 139 -1.09 -11.60 4.84
C ILE A 139 -0.35 -12.74 5.56
N PRO A 140 0.82 -13.18 5.06
CA PRO A 140 1.53 -14.29 5.69
C PRO A 140 1.97 -13.95 7.11
N ASP A 141 1.63 -14.85 8.03
CA ASP A 141 1.94 -14.74 9.45
C ASP A 141 2.85 -15.92 9.84
N LEU A 142 4.15 -15.78 9.56
CA LEU A 142 5.18 -16.72 10.00
C LEU A 142 6.09 -16.00 10.99
N LYS A 143 6.29 -16.60 12.16
CA LYS A 143 7.12 -16.01 13.22
C LYS A 143 8.55 -15.78 12.72
N GLY A 144 9.05 -14.56 12.92
CA GLY A 144 10.41 -14.19 12.57
C GLY A 144 10.61 -13.78 11.11
N ILE A 145 9.54 -13.67 10.29
CA ILE A 145 9.66 -13.04 8.96
C ILE A 145 9.52 -11.52 9.06
N ASP A 146 10.21 -10.82 8.19
CA ASP A 146 10.03 -9.40 7.92
C ASP A 146 9.47 -9.20 6.51
N LEU A 147 8.30 -8.56 6.43
CA LEU A 147 7.62 -8.22 5.18
C LEU A 147 8.02 -6.84 4.63
N ASN A 148 8.89 -6.09 5.31
CA ASN A 148 9.38 -4.81 4.78
C ASN A 148 10.34 -4.98 3.61
N THR A 149 10.93 -6.17 3.45
CA THR A 149 11.81 -6.53 2.33
C THR A 149 11.06 -6.95 1.06
N THR A 150 9.72 -6.93 1.11
CA THR A 150 8.87 -7.15 -0.07
C THR A 150 9.24 -6.20 -1.21
N ARG A 151 9.19 -6.76 -2.42
CA ARG A 151 9.41 -6.06 -3.68
C ARG A 151 8.13 -5.41 -4.17
N ARG A 152 8.27 -4.56 -5.19
CA ARG A 152 7.12 -3.80 -5.73
C ARG A 152 6.10 -4.71 -6.41
N GLU A 153 6.55 -5.77 -7.07
CA GLU A 153 5.72 -6.73 -7.79
C GLU A 153 5.10 -7.81 -6.88
N ASP A 154 5.51 -7.86 -5.62
CA ASP A 154 5.04 -8.85 -4.66
C ASP A 154 3.58 -8.58 -4.33
N ALA A 155 2.78 -9.66 -4.30
CA ALA A 155 1.36 -9.57 -4.03
C ALA A 155 0.83 -10.82 -3.34
N ILE A 156 -0.30 -10.69 -2.65
CA ILE A 156 -0.92 -11.77 -1.85
C ILE A 156 -1.98 -12.59 -2.58
N GLY A 157 -2.33 -12.21 -3.81
CA GLY A 157 -3.34 -12.90 -4.62
C GLY A 157 -2.95 -14.32 -5.00
N ILE A 158 -3.93 -15.14 -5.38
CA ILE A 158 -3.70 -16.51 -5.85
C ILE A 158 -2.70 -16.53 -7.02
N HIS A 159 -1.76 -17.47 -6.99
CA HIS A 159 -0.64 -17.60 -7.94
C HIS A 159 0.35 -16.44 -7.94
N ARG A 160 0.24 -15.52 -6.97
CA ARG A 160 1.26 -14.51 -6.72
C ARG A 160 2.30 -15.05 -5.76
N ARG A 161 3.37 -14.27 -5.64
CA ARG A 161 4.46 -14.55 -4.70
C ARG A 161 4.84 -13.27 -3.99
N ILE A 162 5.45 -13.45 -2.83
CA ILE A 162 6.15 -12.39 -2.14
C ILE A 162 7.58 -12.82 -1.79
N HIS A 163 8.46 -11.84 -1.69
CA HIS A 163 9.79 -11.99 -1.13
C HIS A 163 9.78 -11.47 0.30
N ALA A 164 10.34 -12.25 1.20
CA ALA A 164 10.53 -11.90 2.60
C ALA A 164 11.94 -12.30 3.04
N SER A 165 12.38 -11.72 4.14
CA SER A 165 13.61 -12.10 4.84
C SER A 165 13.27 -12.43 6.28
N CYS A 166 14.18 -13.10 6.98
CA CYS A 166 14.04 -13.18 8.43
C CYS A 166 14.29 -11.81 9.07
N ALA A 167 13.56 -11.52 10.14
CA ALA A 167 13.74 -10.33 10.96
C ALA A 167 15.06 -10.38 11.74
N ASP A 168 15.49 -9.24 12.25
CA ASP A 168 16.70 -9.15 13.09
C ASP A 168 16.63 -10.13 14.28
N GLY A 169 17.75 -10.80 14.56
CA GLY A 169 17.82 -11.85 15.58
C GLY A 169 17.35 -13.24 15.13
N TYR A 170 17.09 -13.42 13.83
CA TYR A 170 16.82 -14.72 13.22
C TYR A 170 17.85 -15.03 12.11
N SER A 171 18.24 -16.29 12.03
CA SER A 171 19.02 -16.86 10.93
C SER A 171 18.07 -17.39 9.87
N GLN A 172 18.36 -17.07 8.60
CA GLN A 172 17.54 -17.46 7.47
C GLN A 172 18.07 -18.73 6.81
N SER A 173 17.17 -19.67 6.56
CA SER A 173 17.34 -20.78 5.61
C SER A 173 16.26 -20.73 4.54
N GLY A 174 16.56 -21.21 3.33
CA GLY A 174 15.66 -21.13 2.16
C GLY A 174 15.81 -19.84 1.34
N SER A 175 15.01 -19.71 0.27
CA SER A 175 15.15 -18.61 -0.70
C SER A 175 14.48 -17.30 -0.30
N GLY A 176 13.67 -17.29 0.77
CA GLY A 176 12.87 -16.12 1.14
C GLY A 176 11.64 -15.92 0.26
N ARG A 177 11.21 -16.95 -0.49
CA ARG A 177 10.07 -16.87 -1.40
C ARG A 177 8.84 -17.54 -0.80
N LEU A 178 7.72 -16.82 -0.79
CA LEU A 178 6.43 -17.35 -0.39
C LEU A 178 5.50 -17.31 -1.60
N ASN A 179 4.88 -18.44 -1.94
CA ASN A 179 4.00 -18.54 -3.11
C ASN A 179 2.57 -18.83 -2.65
N CYS A 180 1.62 -18.00 -3.10
CA CYS A 180 0.21 -18.18 -2.79
C CYS A 180 -0.40 -19.24 -3.73
N GLN A 181 -0.85 -20.35 -3.15
CA GLN A 181 -1.38 -21.51 -3.88
C GLN A 181 -2.86 -21.34 -4.20
N SER A 182 -3.40 -22.16 -5.11
CA SER A 182 -4.81 -22.11 -5.53
C SER A 182 -5.82 -22.44 -4.44
N ASN A 183 -5.39 -23.07 -3.35
CA ASN A 183 -6.22 -23.38 -2.18
C ASN A 183 -6.25 -22.24 -1.15
N GLY A 184 -5.58 -21.11 -1.40
CA GLY A 184 -5.52 -19.98 -0.48
C GLY A 184 -4.49 -20.14 0.64
N GLU A 185 -3.58 -21.10 0.52
CA GLU A 185 -2.49 -21.28 1.47
C GLU A 185 -1.14 -20.82 0.91
N TRP A 186 -0.30 -20.29 1.79
CA TRP A 186 1.06 -19.91 1.48
C TRP A 186 1.99 -21.13 1.49
N LYS A 187 2.75 -21.32 0.41
CA LYS A 187 3.91 -22.20 0.38
C LYS A 187 5.17 -21.40 0.71
N TYR A 188 5.73 -21.64 1.89
CA TYR A 188 6.92 -20.98 2.40
C TYR A 188 8.20 -21.72 1.94
N ASP A 189 9.12 -20.98 1.32
CA ASP A 189 10.51 -21.38 1.11
C ASP A 189 11.42 -20.44 1.92
N ILE A 190 11.15 -20.40 3.23
CA ILE A 190 11.91 -19.67 4.23
C ILE A 190 11.73 -20.35 5.60
N VAL A 191 12.82 -20.47 6.35
CA VAL A 191 12.82 -20.89 7.76
C VAL A 191 13.63 -19.86 8.54
N CYS A 192 13.06 -19.35 9.63
CA CYS A 192 13.68 -18.36 10.49
C CYS A 192 13.92 -18.96 11.88
N GLU A 193 15.18 -19.16 12.25
CA GLU A 193 15.58 -19.71 13.55
C GLU A 193 16.24 -18.64 14.40
N VAL A 194 15.87 -18.54 15.68
CA VAL A 194 16.42 -17.53 16.59
C VAL A 194 17.94 -17.66 16.68
N THR A 195 18.66 -16.58 16.44
CA THR A 195 20.10 -16.52 16.74
C THR A 195 20.27 -16.38 18.24
N VAL A 196 20.59 -17.46 18.94
CA VAL A 196 21.02 -17.35 20.34
C VAL A 196 22.37 -16.64 20.40
N PRO A 197 22.51 -15.55 21.18
CA PRO A 197 23.82 -14.93 21.40
C PRO A 197 24.77 -15.97 21.99
N LEU A 198 25.98 -16.02 21.45
CA LEU A 198 27.02 -16.98 21.85
C LEU A 198 27.33 -16.95 23.38
N GLU A 199 27.00 -15.86 24.05
CA GLU A 199 27.18 -15.67 25.50
C GLU A 199 26.32 -16.59 26.38
N LEU A 200 25.21 -17.13 25.86
CA LEU A 200 24.34 -18.07 26.60
C LEU A 200 24.59 -19.54 26.23
N ALA A 201 25.31 -19.83 25.13
CA ALA A 201 25.56 -21.19 24.67
C ALA A 201 26.72 -21.88 25.40
N PHE A 202 27.59 -21.11 26.05
CA PHE A 202 28.62 -21.63 26.95
C PHE A 202 28.26 -21.31 28.39
N GLY A 203 27.47 -22.18 29.02
CA GLY A 203 27.41 -22.24 30.47
C GLY A 203 28.82 -22.49 31.01
N LYS A 204 29.54 -21.43 31.36
CA LYS A 204 30.75 -21.55 32.17
C LYS A 204 30.33 -22.03 33.56
N PRO A 205 30.86 -23.13 34.10
CA PRO A 205 30.72 -23.41 35.51
C PRO A 205 31.45 -22.31 36.28
N ALA A 206 30.72 -21.55 37.08
CA ALA A 206 31.30 -20.66 38.08
C ALA A 206 31.82 -21.51 39.25
N GLU A 207 32.94 -22.18 39.04
CA GLU A 207 33.84 -22.58 40.12
C GLU A 207 35.20 -21.97 39.86
N GLN A 208 35.47 -20.81 40.48
CA GLN A 208 36.79 -20.56 41.03
C GLN A 208 36.66 -20.02 42.44
N SER A 209 37.17 -20.86 43.33
CA SER A 209 37.40 -20.69 44.75
C SER A 209 38.19 -19.41 45.08
N SER A 210 37.72 -18.77 46.14
CA SER A 210 38.43 -17.94 47.13
C SER A 210 39.96 -17.83 47.02
N THR A 211 40.43 -16.57 47.00
CA THR A 211 41.60 -16.19 47.81
C THR A 211 41.33 -14.85 48.51
N TYR A 212 41.22 -14.92 49.84
CA TYR A 212 41.38 -13.79 50.73
C TYR A 212 42.76 -13.15 50.53
N LEU A 213 42.83 -11.83 50.37
CA LEU A 213 43.96 -11.04 50.87
C LEU A 213 43.46 -9.70 51.41
N THR A 214 43.61 -9.60 52.71
CA THR A 214 43.44 -8.45 53.59
C THR A 214 44.45 -7.35 53.26
N HIS A 215 44.03 -6.09 53.13
CA HIS A 215 44.67 -4.93 53.76
C HIS A 215 43.74 -3.72 53.66
N GLY A 216 43.43 -3.13 54.83
CA GLY A 216 42.64 -1.90 54.99
C GLY A 216 43.51 -0.64 54.99
N PRO A 217 43.00 0.49 55.54
CA PRO A 217 42.75 1.74 54.80
C PRO A 217 43.65 2.90 55.25
N GLU A 218 43.76 3.99 54.48
CA GLU A 218 44.20 5.29 55.01
C GLU A 218 43.79 6.49 54.12
N TYR A 219 43.63 7.64 54.76
CA TYR A 219 42.80 8.84 54.52
C TYR A 219 43.38 9.91 53.55
N ALA A 220 42.53 10.62 52.77
CA ALA A 220 42.18 12.09 52.80
C ALA A 220 43.30 13.08 52.33
N VAL A 221 43.13 14.29 51.77
CA VAL A 221 42.13 15.39 51.81
C VAL A 221 42.33 16.36 50.61
N ASP A 222 41.24 17.05 50.20
CA ASP A 222 41.07 18.50 49.89
C ASP A 222 41.11 19.19 48.50
N GLU A 223 40.21 20.19 48.45
CA GLU A 223 39.71 21.13 47.44
C GLU A 223 40.72 22.05 46.71
N GLN A 224 40.40 22.64 45.54
CA GLN A 224 39.66 23.92 45.35
C GLN A 224 39.74 24.45 43.89
N ALA A 225 39.04 25.56 43.63
CA ALA A 225 38.39 25.98 42.38
C ALA A 225 39.14 26.96 41.43
N LEU A 226 38.53 27.16 40.24
CA LEU A 226 38.23 28.45 39.56
C LEU A 226 38.99 28.88 38.27
N SER A 227 38.18 28.99 37.19
CA SER A 227 38.11 29.97 36.06
C SER A 227 39.36 30.47 35.30
N SER A 228 39.31 30.40 33.96
CA SER A 228 39.15 31.55 33.03
C SER A 228 39.58 31.24 31.57
N SER A 229 38.72 31.56 30.60
CA SER A 229 38.98 31.60 29.13
C SER A 229 39.71 32.91 28.74
N PRO A 230 39.86 33.33 27.45
CA PRO A 230 39.79 32.65 26.14
C PRO A 230 40.99 33.02 25.19
N ASN A 231 41.03 32.49 23.97
CA ASN A 231 41.53 33.24 22.81
C ASN A 231 40.87 32.80 21.48
N LYS A 232 40.61 33.81 20.64
CA LYS A 232 39.91 33.84 19.34
C LYS A 232 40.83 33.50 18.17
N GLU A 233 40.24 33.10 17.02
CA GLU A 233 40.30 33.73 15.67
C GLU A 233 39.67 32.75 14.63
N ASN A 234 38.54 33.08 13.98
CA ASN A 234 38.36 33.70 12.63
C ASN A 234 38.81 32.74 11.48
N GLU A 235 38.07 32.41 10.40
CA GLU A 235 37.19 33.12 9.45
C GLU A 235 36.40 32.07 8.59
N VAL A 236 35.07 32.18 8.39
CA VAL A 236 34.29 32.67 7.20
C VAL A 236 33.87 31.58 6.16
N PRO A 237 32.64 31.64 5.58
CA PRO A 237 31.94 30.50 4.97
C PRO A 237 31.92 30.53 3.42
N VAL A 238 31.65 29.37 2.81
CA VAL A 238 31.44 29.22 1.36
C VAL A 238 29.95 29.06 1.06
N GLU A 239 29.42 30.05 0.34
CA GLU A 239 28.11 30.10 -0.29
C GLU A 239 28.17 29.38 -1.66
N GLN A 240 27.16 28.57 -2.01
CA GLN A 240 26.99 28.08 -3.38
C GLN A 240 25.53 28.18 -3.84
N HIS A 241 25.43 28.67 -5.07
CA HIS A 241 24.30 29.25 -5.76
C HIS A 241 23.23 28.27 -6.25
N LEU A 242 21.97 28.76 -6.27
CA LEU A 242 20.93 28.34 -7.22
C LEU A 242 21.25 28.81 -8.65
N PRO A 243 20.66 28.16 -9.68
CA PRO A 243 20.15 28.88 -10.83
C PRO A 243 18.63 28.73 -10.99
N SER A 244 18.01 29.85 -11.36
CA SER A 244 16.62 30.04 -11.76
C SER A 244 16.46 30.04 -13.30
N ASN A 245 15.18 30.00 -13.72
CA ASN A 245 14.60 30.03 -15.09
C ASN A 245 14.53 28.70 -15.85
N SER A 246 13.39 28.29 -16.41
CA SER A 246 12.52 29.10 -17.28
C SER A 246 11.07 28.57 -17.41
N GLN A 247 10.12 29.49 -17.57
CA GLN A 247 8.76 29.29 -18.08
C GLN A 247 8.80 29.06 -19.60
N HIS A 248 8.02 28.09 -20.10
CA HIS A 248 7.14 28.17 -21.29
C HIS A 248 6.62 26.76 -21.62
N ASP A 249 5.31 26.53 -21.47
CA ASP A 249 4.42 26.17 -22.59
C ASP A 249 3.02 25.74 -22.09
N MET A 250 2.06 26.63 -22.38
CA MET A 250 0.64 26.35 -22.43
C MET A 250 0.28 26.01 -23.89
N ALA A 251 -0.34 24.85 -24.10
CA ALA A 251 -1.42 24.57 -25.07
C ALA A 251 -1.29 23.14 -25.61
N ASP A 252 -2.21 22.24 -25.21
CA ASP A 252 -2.93 21.38 -26.16
C ASP A 252 -3.98 20.55 -25.43
N LEU A 253 -5.13 21.19 -25.18
CA LEU A 253 -6.39 20.54 -24.86
C LEU A 253 -7.19 20.45 -26.17
N LYS A 254 -6.96 19.38 -26.94
CA LYS A 254 -7.93 18.94 -27.96
C LYS A 254 -8.63 17.68 -27.50
N MET A 255 -9.88 17.93 -27.13
CA MET A 255 -10.97 17.00 -26.93
C MET A 255 -11.13 16.09 -28.15
N SER A 256 -11.14 14.77 -27.94
CA SER A 256 -11.66 13.81 -28.92
C SER A 256 -12.54 12.82 -28.17
N ILE A 257 -13.83 13.15 -28.20
CA ILE A 257 -14.94 12.26 -27.88
C ILE A 257 -15.22 11.49 -29.16
N PHE A 258 -15.14 10.16 -29.12
CA PHE A 258 -15.82 9.32 -30.10
C PHE A 258 -16.66 8.29 -29.34
N PHE A 259 -17.97 8.43 -29.55
CA PHE A 259 -18.98 7.42 -29.30
C PHE A 259 -18.88 6.35 -30.38
N TYR A 260 -18.95 5.09 -29.98
CA TYR A 260 -19.65 4.01 -30.68
C TYR A 260 -20.32 3.14 -29.62
#